data_AF-A0A3M1J3I1-F1
#
_entry.id   AF-A0A3M1J3I1-F1
#
_cell.length_a   1.000
_cell.length_b   1.000
_cell.length_c   1.000
_cell.angle_alpha   90.00
_cell.angle_beta   90.00
_cell.angle_gamma   90.00
#
_symmetry.space_group_name_H-M   'P 1'
#
loop_
_entity.id
_entity.type
_entity.pdbx_description
1 polymer ?
#
loop_
_entity_poly.entity_id
_entity_poly.type
_entity_poly.pdbx_seq_one_letter_code
_entity_poly.pdbx_strand_id
1 'polypeptide(L)'
;MDDPRVMLVTSEMMEAGEKPLLFTGGACNIQGLSGPIRNPGRDRLARWLDEHGWSYFDPQVHPSTHGRDYIWGIDGPQEKKARETAKLRVYEITSTTIAGVTMLEIMDDARVGRVSIVWFNDGLSFAPIGLGNYDQLKKNEVLRHKVGETVFQHLLAYVKAGRQLRNELVLMLADCPHIVFVNSVEELKKAILFLLEA
;
A
#
# COMPACT_ATOMS: atom_id res chain seq x y z
N MET A 1 -2.52 17.73 -27.87
CA MET A 1 -2.88 16.55 -27.06
C MET A 1 -1.93 16.58 -25.90
N ASP A 2 -2.37 17.20 -24.81
CA ASP A 2 -1.55 17.35 -23.61
C ASP A 2 -1.30 15.95 -23.04
N ASP A 3 -0.04 15.60 -22.93
CA ASP A 3 0.42 14.44 -22.18
C ASP A 3 -0.11 14.60 -20.75
N PRO A 4 -0.95 13.68 -20.21
CA PRO A 4 -1.44 13.80 -18.86
C PRO A 4 -0.23 13.94 -17.93
N ARG A 5 -0.10 15.11 -17.32
CA ARG A 5 1.05 15.45 -16.49
C ARG A 5 1.09 14.47 -15.33
N VAL A 6 2.05 13.56 -15.36
CA VAL A 6 2.29 12.64 -14.25
C VAL A 6 2.76 13.47 -13.05
N MET A 7 2.05 13.35 -11.94
CA MET A 7 2.27 14.11 -10.71
C MET A 7 3.13 13.34 -9.69
N LEU A 8 3.65 12.19 -10.08
CA LEU A 8 4.59 11.38 -9.31
C LEU A 8 5.87 12.17 -9.01
N VAL A 9 6.18 12.31 -7.73
CA VAL A 9 7.46 12.81 -7.22
C VAL A 9 8.38 11.62 -7.03
N THR A 10 9.47 11.55 -7.78
CA THR A 10 10.44 10.45 -7.66
C THR A 10 11.43 10.67 -6.51
N SER A 11 12.20 9.64 -6.16
CA SER A 11 13.28 9.75 -5.17
C SER A 11 14.33 10.81 -5.53
N GLU A 12 14.66 10.95 -6.81
CA GLU A 12 15.60 11.97 -7.30
C GLU A 12 15.03 13.39 -7.12
N MET A 13 13.73 13.57 -7.37
CA MET A 13 13.04 14.83 -7.10
C MET A 13 13.01 15.15 -5.59
N MET A 14 12.74 14.14 -4.76
CA MET A 14 12.80 14.26 -3.30
C MET A 14 14.20 14.64 -2.80
N GLU A 15 15.26 14.09 -3.42
CA GLU A 15 16.65 14.44 -3.12
C GLU A 15 16.95 15.90 -3.51
N ALA A 16 16.42 16.36 -4.65
CA ALA A 16 16.48 17.76 -5.09
C ALA A 16 15.65 18.73 -4.24
N GLY A 17 14.82 18.23 -3.31
CA GLY A 17 14.07 19.04 -2.34
C GLY A 17 12.58 19.18 -2.63
N GLU A 18 12.06 18.53 -3.67
CA GLU A 18 10.62 18.44 -3.91
C GLU A 18 9.92 17.74 -2.74
N LYS A 19 8.63 18.06 -2.54
CA LYS A 19 7.80 17.45 -1.51
C LYS A 19 6.45 17.06 -2.09
N PRO A 20 6.01 15.82 -1.96
CA PRO A 20 4.71 15.40 -2.43
C PRO A 20 3.61 15.97 -1.52
N LEU A 21 2.45 16.25 -2.10
CA LEU A 21 1.26 16.54 -1.31
C LEU A 21 0.79 15.29 -0.58
N LEU A 22 0.80 14.13 -1.26
CA LEU A 22 0.39 12.85 -0.70
C LEU A 22 1.53 11.82 -0.70
N PHE A 23 1.61 11.00 0.36
CA PHE A 23 2.37 9.76 0.33
C PHE A 23 1.41 8.59 0.12
N THR A 24 1.60 7.81 -0.95
CA THR A 24 0.75 6.66 -1.24
C THR A 24 1.49 5.36 -0.91
N GLY A 25 1.48 4.97 0.37
CA GLY A 25 2.09 3.73 0.86
C GLY A 25 1.17 2.52 0.69
N GLY A 26 1.64 1.36 1.13
CA GLY A 26 0.94 0.11 0.98
C GLY A 26 1.89 -1.02 0.62
N ALA A 27 1.36 -2.21 0.40
CA ALA A 27 2.22 -3.32 0.02
C ALA A 27 2.59 -3.23 -1.47
N CYS A 28 3.87 -2.99 -1.72
CA CYS A 28 4.39 -2.66 -3.04
C CYS A 28 4.53 -3.90 -3.94
N ASN A 29 5.05 -5.03 -3.45
CA ASN A 29 5.39 -6.15 -4.32
C ASN A 29 4.77 -7.47 -3.85
N ILE A 30 4.10 -8.16 -4.77
CA ILE A 30 3.60 -9.53 -4.58
C ILE A 30 4.72 -10.47 -5.01
N GLN A 31 5.18 -11.35 -4.12
CA GLN A 31 6.19 -12.34 -4.52
C GLN A 31 5.58 -13.36 -5.48
N GLY A 32 6.00 -13.32 -6.74
CA GLY A 32 5.70 -14.34 -7.75
C GLY A 32 6.75 -15.44 -7.80
N LEU A 33 6.48 -16.47 -8.63
CA LEU A 33 7.41 -17.60 -8.84
C LEU A 33 8.71 -17.20 -9.55
N SER A 34 8.68 -16.11 -10.31
CA SER A 34 9.81 -15.60 -11.09
C SER A 34 10.44 -14.34 -10.48
N GLY A 35 9.96 -13.89 -9.32
CA GLY A 35 10.40 -12.64 -8.70
C GLY A 35 9.23 -11.77 -8.22
N PRO A 36 9.52 -10.56 -7.68
CA PRO A 36 8.51 -9.62 -7.27
C PRO A 36 7.66 -9.14 -8.46
N ILE A 37 6.36 -9.09 -8.24
CA ILE A 37 5.36 -8.56 -9.17
C ILE A 37 4.81 -7.28 -8.57
N ARG A 38 4.79 -6.21 -9.36
CA ARG A 38 4.16 -4.95 -8.99
C ARG A 38 2.67 -5.16 -8.64
N ASN A 39 2.25 -4.77 -7.45
CA ASN A 39 0.85 -4.60 -7.08
C ASN A 39 0.19 -3.43 -7.84
N PRO A 40 -0.81 -3.66 -8.73
CA PRO A 40 -1.48 -2.59 -9.48
C PRO A 40 -2.59 -1.88 -8.69
N GLY A 41 -2.82 -2.25 -7.43
CA GLY A 41 -4.00 -1.80 -6.67
C GLY A 41 -4.09 -0.28 -6.48
N ARG A 42 -2.94 0.42 -6.43
CA ARG A 42 -2.88 1.89 -6.32
C ARG A 42 -2.97 2.62 -7.66
N ASP A 43 -2.93 1.94 -8.80
CA ASP A 43 -2.94 2.58 -10.13
C ASP A 43 -4.17 3.46 -10.36
N ARG A 44 -5.33 3.04 -9.81
CA ARG A 44 -6.57 3.82 -9.89
C ARG A 44 -6.49 5.11 -9.08
N LEU A 45 -5.82 5.07 -7.93
CA LEU A 45 -5.57 6.25 -7.12
C LEU A 45 -4.58 7.18 -7.83
N ALA A 46 -3.45 6.65 -8.31
CA ALA A 46 -2.43 7.40 -9.04
C ALA A 46 -3.03 8.21 -10.21
N ARG A 47 -3.80 7.54 -11.10
CA ARG A 47 -4.47 8.23 -12.21
C ARG A 47 -5.41 9.33 -11.76
N TRP A 48 -6.18 9.09 -10.70
CA TRP A 48 -7.09 10.09 -10.17
C TRP A 48 -6.34 11.29 -9.58
N LEU A 49 -5.20 11.07 -8.90
CA LEU A 49 -4.35 12.15 -8.40
C LEU A 49 -3.73 12.97 -9.54
N ASP A 50 -3.28 12.31 -10.61
CA ASP A 50 -2.79 12.97 -11.83
C ASP A 50 -3.88 13.88 -12.45
N GLU A 51 -5.11 13.36 -12.59
CA GLU A 51 -6.27 14.11 -13.11
C GLU A 51 -6.59 15.36 -12.26
N HIS A 52 -6.27 15.34 -10.96
CA HIS A 52 -6.49 16.46 -10.03
C HIS A 52 -5.26 17.38 -9.89
N GLY A 53 -4.16 17.06 -10.56
CA GLY A 53 -2.92 17.83 -10.46
C GLY A 53 -2.28 17.77 -9.07
N TRP A 54 -2.48 16.68 -8.33
CA TRP A 54 -1.97 16.51 -6.96
C TRP A 54 -0.71 15.67 -6.94
N SER A 55 0.38 16.23 -6.43
CA SER A 55 1.66 15.54 -6.34
C SER A 55 1.64 14.41 -5.32
N TYR A 56 2.22 13.27 -5.67
CA TYR A 56 2.28 12.12 -4.77
C TYR A 56 3.60 11.38 -4.88
N PHE A 57 3.98 10.69 -3.81
CA PHE A 57 5.12 9.77 -3.78
C PHE A 57 4.61 8.34 -3.60
N ASP A 58 5.02 7.44 -4.49
CA ASP A 58 4.73 6.01 -4.40
C ASP A 58 6.05 5.22 -4.22
N PRO A 59 6.26 4.54 -3.08
CA PRO A 59 7.48 3.78 -2.82
C PRO A 59 7.65 2.51 -3.68
N GLN A 60 6.66 2.14 -4.48
CA GLN A 60 6.73 1.01 -5.40
C GLN A 60 7.47 1.40 -6.69
N VAL A 61 8.77 1.60 -6.54
CA VAL A 61 9.66 1.87 -7.66
C VAL A 61 9.73 0.63 -8.57
N HIS A 62 9.26 0.79 -9.80
CA HIS A 62 9.20 -0.26 -10.82
C HIS A 62 9.38 0.35 -12.22
N PRO A 63 10.00 -0.36 -13.19
CA PRO A 63 10.27 0.17 -14.54
C PRO A 63 9.06 0.79 -15.24
N SER A 64 7.87 0.18 -15.08
CA SER A 64 6.62 0.67 -15.67
C SER A 64 6.08 1.99 -15.09
N THR A 65 6.61 2.45 -13.95
CA THR A 65 6.13 3.64 -13.22
C THR A 65 7.21 4.68 -13.05
N HIS A 66 8.43 4.24 -12.78
CA HIS A 66 9.57 5.07 -12.40
C HIS A 66 10.73 4.95 -13.41
N GLY A 67 10.58 4.12 -14.45
CA GLY A 67 11.63 3.89 -15.46
C GLY A 67 12.80 3.03 -14.99
N ARG A 68 12.84 2.62 -13.71
CA ARG A 68 13.89 1.79 -13.12
C ARG A 68 13.38 0.90 -11.98
N ASP A 69 14.24 0.00 -11.53
CA ASP A 69 14.04 -0.79 -10.32
C ASP A 69 14.41 -0.02 -9.04
N TYR A 70 13.91 -0.51 -7.91
CA TYR A 70 14.20 0.02 -6.58
C TYR A 70 15.67 -0.15 -6.20
N ILE A 71 16.29 0.91 -5.69
CA ILE A 71 17.67 0.99 -5.20
C ILE A 71 17.61 1.48 -3.76
N TRP A 72 17.85 0.58 -2.81
CA TRP A 72 17.66 0.86 -1.37
C TRP A 72 18.42 2.09 -0.86
N GLY A 73 19.66 2.30 -1.32
CA GLY A 73 20.49 3.44 -0.90
C GLY A 73 19.97 4.81 -1.37
N ILE A 74 19.06 4.82 -2.34
CA ILE A 74 18.41 6.03 -2.88
C ILE A 74 16.97 6.08 -2.38
N ASP A 75 16.18 5.05 -2.67
CA ASP A 75 14.74 5.07 -2.47
C ASP A 75 14.32 4.99 -1.00
N GLY A 76 15.01 4.16 -0.19
CA GLY A 76 14.64 3.97 1.21
C GLY A 76 14.67 5.26 2.03
N PRO A 77 15.76 6.06 1.98
CA PRO A 77 15.80 7.37 2.62
C PRO A 77 14.72 8.34 2.13
N GLN A 78 14.44 8.35 0.81
CA GLN A 78 13.46 9.28 0.24
C GLN A 78 12.01 8.87 0.53
N GLU A 79 11.72 7.58 0.59
CA GLU A 79 10.42 7.04 1.04
C GLU A 79 10.11 7.52 2.46
N LYS A 80 11.05 7.37 3.40
CA LYS A 80 10.90 7.87 4.76
C LYS A 80 10.67 9.38 4.78
N LYS A 81 11.48 10.14 4.04
CA LYS A 81 11.36 11.61 3.95
C LYS A 81 10.02 12.03 3.32
N ALA A 82 9.54 11.35 2.30
CA ALA A 82 8.27 11.62 1.64
C ALA A 82 7.11 11.36 2.60
N ARG A 83 7.13 10.21 3.31
CA ARG A 83 6.14 9.90 4.35
C ARG A 83 6.14 10.94 5.46
N GLU A 84 7.29 11.43 5.90
CA GLU A 84 7.37 12.44 6.96
C GLU A 84 6.92 13.83 6.52
N THR A 85 7.13 14.20 5.25
CA THR A 85 6.87 15.57 4.76
C THR A 85 5.52 15.75 4.06
N ALA A 86 4.87 14.67 3.61
CA ALA A 86 3.56 14.76 2.96
C ALA A 86 2.50 15.41 3.86
N LYS A 87 1.50 16.10 3.26
CA LYS A 87 0.34 16.61 3.99
C LYS A 87 -0.55 15.45 4.45
N LEU A 88 -0.74 14.46 3.58
CA LEU A 88 -1.61 13.30 3.81
C LEU A 88 -0.90 11.99 3.44
N ARG A 89 -1.10 10.94 4.22
CA ARG A 89 -0.67 9.57 3.87
C ARG A 89 -1.88 8.73 3.52
N VAL A 90 -1.77 7.96 2.46
CA VAL A 90 -2.77 6.98 2.04
C VAL A 90 -2.09 5.64 1.98
N TYR A 91 -2.55 4.70 2.81
CA TYR A 91 -2.03 3.35 2.87
C TYR A 91 -3.02 2.40 2.23
N GLU A 92 -2.61 1.78 1.14
CA GLU A 92 -3.37 0.68 0.57
C GLU A 92 -3.06 -0.62 1.32
N ILE A 93 -4.11 -1.24 1.85
CA ILE A 93 -4.08 -2.59 2.38
C ILE A 93 -4.98 -3.44 1.51
N THR A 94 -4.38 -4.27 0.65
CA THR A 94 -5.16 -5.21 -0.13
C THR A 94 -5.43 -6.49 0.62
N SER A 95 -6.46 -7.12 0.11
CA SER A 95 -6.76 -8.52 0.28
C SER A 95 -5.64 -9.47 -0.17
N THR A 96 -4.57 -9.00 -0.82
CA THR A 96 -3.63 -9.85 -1.56
C THR A 96 -2.19 -9.73 -1.11
N THR A 97 -1.91 -8.84 -0.18
CA THR A 97 -0.55 -8.48 0.20
C THR A 97 -0.39 -8.48 1.70
N ILE A 98 0.78 -8.93 2.18
CA ILE A 98 1.07 -8.92 3.61
C ILE A 98 1.78 -7.62 3.92
N ALA A 99 0.99 -6.67 4.39
CA ALA A 99 1.37 -5.28 4.62
C ALA A 99 2.02 -5.09 6.01
N GLY A 100 2.90 -6.00 6.43
CA GLY A 100 3.49 -5.98 7.78
C GLY A 100 4.29 -4.71 8.08
N VAL A 101 5.13 -4.28 7.14
CA VAL A 101 5.88 -3.00 7.26
C VAL A 101 4.91 -1.83 7.22
N THR A 102 3.94 -1.84 6.30
CA THR A 102 2.90 -0.81 6.19
C THR A 102 2.12 -0.63 7.49
N MET A 103 1.83 -1.72 8.22
CA MET A 103 1.18 -1.64 9.52
C MET A 103 2.03 -0.89 10.56
N LEU A 104 3.35 -1.14 10.58
CA LEU A 104 4.27 -0.40 11.44
C LEU A 104 4.33 1.09 11.07
N GLU A 105 4.28 1.41 9.78
CA GLU A 105 4.24 2.79 9.29
C GLU A 105 2.96 3.51 9.72
N ILE A 106 1.81 2.85 9.58
CA ILE A 106 0.51 3.36 10.02
C ILE A 106 0.53 3.59 11.54
N MET A 107 1.07 2.65 12.32
CA MET A 107 1.18 2.79 13.78
C MET A 107 2.14 3.92 14.18
N ASP A 108 3.24 4.12 13.45
CA ASP A 108 4.16 5.23 13.69
C ASP A 108 3.51 6.59 13.36
N ASP A 109 2.79 6.68 12.25
CA ASP A 109 1.97 7.85 11.93
C ASP A 109 0.92 8.11 13.00
N ALA A 110 0.30 7.04 13.50
CA ALA A 110 -0.68 7.14 14.57
C ALA A 110 -0.06 7.69 15.87
N ARG A 111 1.12 7.17 16.23
CA ARG A 111 1.85 7.58 17.43
C ARG A 111 2.23 9.07 17.42
N VAL A 112 2.50 9.63 16.24
CA VAL A 112 2.94 11.04 16.09
C VAL A 112 1.85 11.98 15.60
N GLY A 113 0.60 11.51 15.50
CA GLY A 113 -0.55 12.36 15.15
C GLY A 113 -0.60 12.79 13.68
N ARG A 114 0.01 12.03 12.77
CA ARG A 114 -0.05 12.33 11.33
C ARG A 114 -1.39 11.86 10.77
N VAL A 115 -2.03 12.73 10.00
CA VAL A 115 -3.28 12.39 9.31
C VAL A 115 -3.00 11.36 8.21
N SER A 116 -3.63 10.20 8.35
CA SER A 116 -3.45 9.07 7.45
C SER A 116 -4.79 8.38 7.14
N ILE A 117 -4.97 7.97 5.89
CA ILE A 117 -6.08 7.14 5.45
C ILE A 117 -5.59 5.71 5.29
N VAL A 118 -6.27 4.76 5.89
CA VAL A 118 -6.08 3.33 5.66
C VAL A 118 -7.18 2.86 4.72
N TRP A 119 -6.80 2.59 3.48
CA TRP A 119 -7.70 2.15 2.43
C TRP A 119 -7.64 0.64 2.22
N PHE A 120 -8.76 0.00 2.51
CA PHE A 120 -9.00 -1.41 2.31
C PHE A 120 -9.47 -1.70 0.88
N ASN A 121 -8.53 -1.82 -0.05
CA ASN A 121 -8.80 -2.16 -1.45
C ASN A 121 -9.36 -3.60 -1.54
N ASP A 122 -10.54 -3.75 -2.15
CA ASP A 122 -11.42 -4.95 -2.14
C ASP A 122 -12.17 -5.24 -0.81
N GLY A 123 -12.29 -4.23 0.07
CA GLY A 123 -13.05 -4.35 1.32
C GLY A 123 -12.39 -5.31 2.34
N LEU A 124 -13.05 -5.55 3.49
CA LEU A 124 -12.53 -6.34 4.63
C LEU A 124 -12.13 -7.80 4.31
N SER A 125 -12.52 -8.31 3.16
CA SER A 125 -12.15 -9.63 2.64
C SER A 125 -10.70 -9.67 2.17
N PHE A 126 -9.88 -10.62 2.68
CA PHE A 126 -8.54 -10.92 2.16
C PHE A 126 -8.59 -12.13 1.20
N ALA A 127 -8.08 -12.01 -0.03
CA ALA A 127 -8.04 -13.03 -1.09
C ALA A 127 -6.83 -12.84 -2.04
N PRO A 128 -5.61 -13.29 -1.68
CA PRO A 128 -4.41 -13.18 -2.51
C PRO A 128 -4.53 -13.89 -3.85
N ILE A 129 -4.14 -13.22 -4.93
CA ILE A 129 -4.03 -13.85 -6.25
C ILE A 129 -2.85 -14.82 -6.20
N GLY A 130 -3.13 -16.09 -6.51
CA GLY A 130 -2.17 -17.20 -6.45
C GLY A 130 -2.26 -18.07 -5.20
N LEU A 131 -2.90 -17.59 -4.12
CA LEU A 131 -3.11 -18.36 -2.88
C LEU A 131 -4.60 -18.48 -2.50
N GLY A 132 -5.47 -17.59 -2.97
CA GLY A 132 -6.88 -17.52 -2.58
C GLY A 132 -7.07 -16.97 -1.16
N ASN A 133 -8.32 -16.64 -0.79
CA ASN A 133 -8.70 -16.46 0.63
C ASN A 133 -8.17 -17.66 1.44
N TYR A 134 -7.76 -17.49 2.70
CA TYR A 134 -7.32 -18.57 3.59
C TYR A 134 -8.15 -19.87 3.43
N ASP A 135 -9.48 -19.73 3.32
CA ASP A 135 -10.41 -20.86 3.15
C ASP A 135 -10.28 -21.57 1.78
N GLN A 136 -9.88 -20.84 0.73
CA GLN A 136 -9.52 -21.38 -0.58
C GLN A 136 -8.11 -21.97 -0.57
N LEU A 137 -7.12 -21.27 0.02
CA LEU A 137 -5.74 -21.75 0.16
C LEU A 137 -5.72 -23.11 0.84
N LYS A 138 -6.46 -23.24 1.95
CA LYS A 138 -6.59 -24.48 2.73
C LYS A 138 -7.08 -25.67 1.90
N LYS A 139 -7.80 -25.43 0.80
CA LYS A 139 -8.34 -26.45 -0.10
C LYS A 139 -7.49 -26.67 -1.36
N ASN A 140 -6.37 -25.96 -1.50
CA ASN A 140 -5.54 -26.00 -2.71
C ASN A 140 -4.53 -27.16 -2.66
N GLU A 141 -5.03 -28.37 -2.91
CA GLU A 141 -4.22 -29.60 -2.92
C GLU A 141 -3.13 -29.60 -3.99
N VAL A 142 -3.37 -28.95 -5.13
CA VAL A 142 -2.39 -28.83 -6.22
C VAL A 142 -1.16 -28.05 -5.76
N LEU A 143 -1.38 -26.89 -5.12
CA LEU A 143 -0.30 -26.09 -4.58
C LEU A 143 0.41 -26.83 -3.44
N ARG A 144 -0.35 -27.45 -2.52
CA ARG A 144 0.17 -28.24 -1.41
C ARG A 144 1.12 -29.33 -1.89
N HIS A 145 0.74 -30.08 -2.92
CA HIS A 145 1.59 -31.11 -3.51
C HIS A 145 2.85 -30.51 -4.16
N LYS A 146 2.72 -29.37 -4.85
CA LYS A 146 3.83 -28.71 -5.55
C LYS A 146 4.90 -28.15 -4.60
N VAL A 147 4.51 -27.54 -3.48
CA VAL A 147 5.45 -26.88 -2.55
C VAL A 147 5.84 -27.75 -1.36
N GLY A 148 5.10 -28.84 -1.10
CA GLY A 148 5.27 -29.70 0.06
C GLY A 148 4.59 -29.17 1.32
N GLU A 149 4.33 -30.07 2.27
CA GLU A 149 3.51 -29.79 3.46
C GLU A 149 4.06 -28.63 4.30
N THR A 150 5.35 -28.65 4.62
CA THR A 150 5.97 -27.66 5.50
C THR A 150 5.82 -26.25 4.93
N VAL A 151 6.15 -26.07 3.65
CA VAL A 151 6.02 -24.78 2.97
C VAL A 151 4.56 -24.35 2.93
N PHE A 152 3.66 -25.26 2.57
CA PHE A 152 2.22 -24.96 2.53
C PHE A 152 1.66 -24.51 3.89
N GLN A 153 2.04 -25.16 5.00
CA GLN A 153 1.64 -24.72 6.35
C GLN A 153 2.21 -23.35 6.72
N HIS A 154 3.44 -23.04 6.30
CA HIS A 154 4.00 -21.70 6.49
C HIS A 154 3.20 -20.65 5.71
N LEU A 155 2.83 -20.92 4.46
CA LEU A 155 1.97 -20.03 3.68
C LEU A 155 0.60 -19.82 4.35
N LEU A 156 -0.03 -20.87 4.87
CA LEU A 156 -1.30 -20.78 5.60
C LEU A 156 -1.18 -19.91 6.86
N ALA A 157 -0.14 -20.12 7.67
CA ALA A 157 0.12 -19.32 8.86
C ALA A 157 0.38 -17.85 8.50
N TYR A 158 1.13 -17.61 7.43
CA TYR A 158 1.47 -16.28 6.93
C TYR A 158 0.22 -15.51 6.48
N VAL A 159 -0.66 -16.14 5.68
CA VAL A 159 -1.95 -15.56 5.27
C VAL A 159 -2.88 -15.31 6.47
N LYS A 160 -2.92 -16.24 7.43
CA LYS A 160 -3.72 -16.08 8.66
C LYS A 160 -3.26 -14.89 9.49
N ALA A 161 -1.94 -14.70 9.63
CA ALA A 161 -1.36 -13.57 10.36
C ALA A 161 -1.73 -12.24 9.70
N GLY A 162 -1.62 -12.13 8.36
CA GLY A 162 -2.03 -10.93 7.62
C GLY A 162 -3.50 -10.56 7.87
N ARG A 163 -4.41 -11.55 7.84
CA ARG A 163 -5.83 -11.35 8.17
C ARG A 163 -6.03 -10.87 9.60
N GLN A 164 -5.33 -11.47 10.57
CA GLN A 164 -5.45 -11.07 11.97
C GLN A 164 -4.96 -9.64 12.17
N LEU A 165 -3.76 -9.31 11.70
CA LEU A 165 -3.18 -7.97 11.87
C LEU A 165 -4.07 -6.87 11.30
N ARG A 166 -4.75 -7.12 10.17
CA ARG A 166 -5.72 -6.20 9.60
C ARG A 166 -6.88 -5.89 10.54
N ASN A 167 -7.46 -6.92 11.16
CA ASN A 167 -8.57 -6.77 12.10
C ASN A 167 -8.10 -6.05 13.38
N GLU A 168 -6.95 -6.46 13.91
CA GLU A 168 -6.36 -5.84 15.10
C GLU A 168 -6.01 -4.37 14.85
N LEU A 169 -5.52 -4.00 13.65
CA LEU A 169 -5.18 -2.62 13.32
C LEU A 169 -6.38 -1.67 13.49
N VAL A 170 -7.55 -2.08 13.01
CA VAL A 170 -8.79 -1.29 13.15
C VAL A 170 -9.16 -1.14 14.62
N LEU A 171 -9.06 -2.21 15.41
CA LEU A 171 -9.36 -2.18 16.84
C LEU A 171 -8.36 -1.31 17.62
N MET A 172 -7.07 -1.44 17.33
CA MET A 172 -6.00 -0.69 17.99
C MET A 172 -6.08 0.81 17.72
N LEU A 173 -6.57 1.20 16.54
CA LEU A 173 -6.62 2.60 16.10
C LEU A 173 -8.06 3.15 16.04
N ALA A 174 -9.04 2.45 16.60
CA ALA A 174 -10.46 2.83 16.53
C ALA A 174 -10.71 4.23 17.10
N ASP A 175 -10.03 4.57 18.19
CA ASP A 175 -10.16 5.86 18.88
C ASP A 175 -9.12 6.88 18.42
N CYS A 176 -8.40 6.60 17.33
CA CYS A 176 -7.31 7.43 16.86
C CYS A 176 -7.83 8.51 15.89
N PRO A 177 -7.92 9.79 16.29
CA PRO A 177 -8.70 10.80 15.54
C PRO A 177 -8.07 11.22 14.21
N HIS A 178 -6.81 10.87 13.98
CA HIS A 178 -6.06 11.22 12.77
C HIS A 178 -5.92 10.01 11.81
N ILE A 179 -6.52 8.86 12.13
CA ILE A 179 -6.54 7.70 11.26
C ILE A 179 -7.97 7.50 10.72
N VAL A 180 -8.12 7.55 9.40
CA VAL A 180 -9.41 7.36 8.73
C VAL A 180 -9.40 6.04 7.98
N PHE A 181 -10.35 5.16 8.30
CA PHE A 181 -10.52 3.89 7.59
C PHE A 181 -11.56 4.03 6.48
N VAL A 182 -11.23 3.57 5.27
CA VAL A 182 -12.12 3.56 4.11
C VAL A 182 -12.09 2.21 3.39
N ASN A 183 -13.21 1.79 2.83
CA ASN A 183 -13.40 0.47 2.23
C ASN A 183 -13.59 0.49 0.71
N SER A 184 -13.65 1.67 0.11
CA SER A 184 -13.80 1.82 -1.34
C SER A 184 -12.99 2.99 -1.87
N VAL A 185 -12.72 2.96 -3.18
CA VAL A 185 -12.07 4.08 -3.89
C VAL A 185 -12.91 5.35 -3.76
N GLU A 186 -14.23 5.26 -3.77
CA GLU A 186 -15.10 6.44 -3.69
C GLU A 186 -15.10 7.06 -2.29
N GLU A 187 -15.08 6.23 -1.23
CA GLU A 187 -14.85 6.72 0.14
C GLU A 187 -13.46 7.35 0.29
N LEU A 188 -12.43 6.72 -0.30
CA LEU A 188 -11.08 7.25 -0.31
C LEU A 188 -11.01 8.64 -0.94
N LYS A 189 -11.58 8.82 -2.14
CA LYS A 189 -11.61 10.11 -2.83
C LYS A 189 -12.27 11.19 -1.99
N LYS A 190 -13.44 10.88 -1.39
CA LYS A 190 -14.15 11.81 -0.50
C LYS A 190 -13.33 12.18 0.72
N ALA A 191 -12.66 11.20 1.34
CA ALA A 191 -11.79 11.43 2.49
C ALA A 191 -10.59 12.31 2.13
N ILE A 192 -9.94 12.06 0.98
CA ILE A 192 -8.83 12.89 0.50
C ILE A 192 -9.29 14.35 0.29
N LEU A 193 -10.40 14.57 -0.43
CA LEU A 193 -10.95 15.91 -0.66
C LEU A 193 -11.20 16.64 0.66
N PHE A 194 -11.91 15.99 1.59
CA PHE A 194 -12.21 16.56 2.89
C PHE A 194 -10.96 16.92 3.71
N LEU A 195 -9.96 16.04 3.75
CA LEU A 195 -8.75 16.23 4.56
C LEU A 195 -7.73 17.19 3.94
N LEU A 196 -7.76 17.39 2.61
CA LEU A 196 -6.89 18.35 1.94
C LEU A 196 -7.48 19.77 1.94
N GLU A 197 -8.81 19.91 1.97
CA GLU A 197 -9.52 21.18 2.05
C GLU A 197 -9.67 21.72 3.49
N ALA A 198 -9.54 20.84 4.50
CA ALA A 198 -9.40 21.21 5.92
C ALA A 198 -7.99 21.71 6.27
#